data_AF-A0A7W1DQJ0-F1
#
_entry.id   AF-A0A7W1DQJ0-F1
#
_cell.length_a   1.000
_cell.length_b   1.000
_cell.length_c   1.000
_cell.angle_alpha   90.00
_cell.angle_beta   90.00
_cell.angle_gamma   90.00
#
_symmetry.space_group_name_H-M   'P 1'
#
loop_
_entity.id
_entity.type
_entity.pdbx_description
1 polymer ?
#
loop_
_entity_poly.entity_id
_entity_poly.type
_entity_poly.pdbx_seq_one_letter_code
_entity_poly.pdbx_strand_id
1 'polypeptide(L)'
;MAHAYSAALQFASAALAAAGYRPARGGEHHFRTIDSLSLTIGWEGTRVQRLQALRKKRNISSYERAGDVSEGEALEARTLAATLRERVVAWLAENYPDLM
;
A
#
# COMPACT_ATOMS: atom_id res chain seq x y z
N MET A 1 1.44 -7.47 11.17
CA MET A 1 0.55 -7.04 10.06
C MET A 1 0.23 -5.55 10.03
N ALA A 2 -0.32 -4.97 11.10
CA ALA A 2 -0.79 -3.58 11.10
C ALA A 2 0.27 -2.54 10.64
N HIS A 3 1.52 -2.72 11.06
CA HIS A 3 2.62 -1.82 10.68
C HIS A 3 2.99 -1.92 9.18
N ALA A 4 3.08 -3.13 8.63
CA ALA A 4 3.42 -3.33 7.22
C ALA A 4 2.35 -2.75 6.28
N TYR A 5 1.07 -2.96 6.59
CA TYR A 5 -0.03 -2.36 5.84
C TYR A 5 -0.01 -0.82 5.92
N SER A 6 0.21 -0.27 7.12
CA SER A 6 0.25 1.19 7.31
C SER A 6 1.41 1.82 6.54
N ALA A 7 2.57 1.19 6.53
CA ALA A 7 3.71 1.61 5.71
C ALA A 7 3.37 1.58 4.22
N ALA A 8 2.77 0.48 3.73
CA ALA A 8 2.35 0.38 2.34
C ALA A 8 1.36 1.49 1.94
N LEU A 9 0.40 1.80 2.81
CA LEU A 9 -0.56 2.88 2.59
C LEU A 9 0.12 4.26 2.55
N GLN A 10 1.11 4.52 3.41
CA GLN A 10 1.87 5.76 3.39
C GLN A 10 2.66 5.93 2.09
N PHE A 11 3.33 4.88 1.62
CA PHE A 11 4.05 4.92 0.34
C PHE A 11 3.11 5.12 -0.85
N ALA A 12 1.94 4.46 -0.85
CA ALA A 12 0.93 4.69 -1.87
C ALA A 12 0.38 6.13 -1.84
N SER A 13 0.19 6.69 -0.64
CA SER A 13 -0.23 8.09 -0.48
C SER A 13 0.83 9.06 -0.98
N ALA A 14 2.11 8.79 -0.71
CA ALA A 14 3.23 9.60 -1.15
C ALA A 14 3.34 9.62 -2.68
N ALA A 15 3.27 8.44 -3.33
CA ALA A 15 3.27 8.35 -4.78
C ALA A 15 2.09 9.11 -5.42
N LEU A 16 0.90 8.98 -4.84
CA LEU A 16 -0.29 9.68 -5.31
C LEU A 16 -0.17 11.21 -5.15
N ALA A 17 0.36 11.67 -4.02
CA ALA A 17 0.59 13.08 -3.74
C ALA A 17 1.67 13.68 -4.66
N ALA A 18 2.78 12.98 -4.88
CA ALA A 18 3.83 13.38 -5.82
C ALA A 18 3.29 13.52 -7.25
N ALA A 19 2.38 12.62 -7.65
CA ALA A 19 1.66 12.72 -8.92
C ALA A 19 0.64 13.89 -8.98
N GLY A 20 0.49 14.68 -7.91
CA GLY A 20 -0.40 15.85 -7.86
C GLY A 20 -1.85 15.51 -7.49
N TYR A 21 -2.13 14.28 -7.05
CA TYR A 21 -3.48 13.82 -6.74
C TYR A 21 -3.69 13.61 -5.25
N ARG A 22 -4.97 13.56 -4.86
CA ARG A 22 -5.41 13.28 -3.49
C ARG A 22 -6.52 12.22 -3.54
N PRO A 23 -6.57 11.26 -2.60
CA PRO A 23 -7.69 10.34 -2.51
C PRO A 23 -8.99 11.10 -2.19
N ALA A 24 -10.05 10.78 -2.92
CA ALA A 24 -11.37 11.35 -2.69
C ALA A 24 -11.84 11.11 -1.24
N ARG A 25 -12.51 12.11 -0.64
CA ARG A 25 -13.05 12.01 0.72
C ARG A 25 -14.20 10.99 0.75
N GLY A 26 -14.20 10.07 1.73
CA GLY A 26 -15.24 9.06 1.91
C GLY A 26 -14.72 7.71 2.44
N GLY A 27 -15.62 6.72 2.53
CA GLY A 27 -15.35 5.40 3.13
C GLY A 27 -14.34 4.51 2.39
N GLU A 28 -13.95 4.86 1.17
CA GLU A 28 -13.08 4.05 0.31
C GLU A 28 -11.69 4.64 0.05
N HIS A 29 -11.27 5.63 0.85
CA HIS A 29 -10.01 6.33 0.59
C HIS A 29 -8.80 5.38 0.53
N HIS A 30 -8.66 4.43 1.47
CA HIS A 30 -7.60 3.41 1.42
C HIS A 30 -7.66 2.53 0.16
N PHE A 31 -8.86 2.17 -0.32
CA PHE A 31 -9.00 1.38 -1.54
C PHE A 31 -8.40 2.13 -2.71
N ARG A 32 -8.81 3.39 -2.90
CA ARG A 32 -8.42 4.22 -4.04
C ARG A 32 -6.94 4.57 -4.00
N THR A 33 -6.40 4.84 -2.82
CA THR A 33 -4.96 5.08 -2.65
C THR A 33 -4.15 3.86 -3.08
N ILE A 34 -4.53 2.65 -2.68
CA ILE A 34 -3.81 1.43 -3.09
C ILE A 34 -4.00 1.16 -4.59
N ASP A 35 -5.21 1.35 -5.12
CA ASP A 35 -5.51 1.11 -6.52
C ASP A 35 -4.74 2.04 -7.47
N SER A 36 -4.50 3.28 -7.04
CA SER A 36 -3.72 4.25 -7.80
C SER A 36 -2.26 3.86 -8.03
N LEU A 37 -1.72 2.86 -7.33
CA LEU A 37 -0.35 2.38 -7.52
C LEU A 37 -0.12 1.85 -8.95
N SER A 38 -1.14 1.28 -9.58
CA SER A 38 -1.04 0.85 -10.99
C SER A 38 -0.96 2.03 -11.95
N LEU A 39 -1.53 3.19 -11.59
CA LEU A 39 -1.53 4.39 -12.41
C LEU A 39 -0.33 5.32 -12.15
N THR A 40 0.21 5.30 -10.93
CA THR A 40 1.31 6.19 -10.51
C THR A 40 2.66 5.55 -10.78
N ILE A 41 3.04 4.55 -9.98
CA ILE A 41 4.34 3.87 -10.07
C ILE A 41 4.35 2.71 -11.08
N GLY A 42 3.24 2.51 -11.81
CA GLY A 42 3.06 1.40 -12.74
C GLY A 42 3.10 0.03 -12.07
N TRP A 43 2.61 -0.08 -10.83
CA TRP A 43 2.72 -1.35 -10.10
C TRP A 43 1.81 -2.43 -10.67
N GLU A 44 2.31 -3.66 -10.67
CA GLU A 44 1.62 -4.83 -11.20
C GLU A 44 0.28 -5.07 -10.49
N GLY A 45 -0.78 -5.30 -11.28
CA GLY A 45 -2.14 -5.48 -10.75
C GLY A 45 -2.26 -6.62 -9.74
N THR A 46 -1.48 -7.70 -9.88
CA THR A 46 -1.48 -8.81 -8.90
C THR A 46 -0.94 -8.37 -7.54
N ARG A 47 0.05 -7.46 -7.51
CA ARG A 47 0.62 -6.91 -6.27
C ARG A 47 -0.33 -5.92 -5.61
N VAL A 48 -1.03 -5.11 -6.41
CA VAL A 48 -2.13 -4.26 -5.93
C VAL A 48 -3.23 -5.11 -5.30
N GLN A 49 -3.66 -6.18 -5.97
CA GLN A 49 -4.66 -7.11 -5.42
C GLN A 49 -4.22 -7.73 -4.09
N ARG A 50 -2.94 -8.11 -3.94
CA ARG A 50 -2.39 -8.59 -2.67
C ARG A 50 -2.47 -7.54 -1.56
N LEU A 51 -2.15 -6.26 -1.82
CA LEU A 51 -2.36 -5.19 -0.84
C LEU A 51 -3.84 -5.01 -0.48
N GLN A 52 -4.75 -5.13 -1.45
CA GLN A 52 -6.19 -5.06 -1.18
C GLN A 52 -6.66 -6.23 -0.31
N ALA A 53 -6.10 -7.43 -0.49
CA ALA A 53 -6.37 -8.59 0.37
C ALA A 53 -5.88 -8.34 1.80
N LEU A 54 -4.68 -7.80 1.98
CA LEU A 54 -4.15 -7.40 3.30
C LEU A 54 -5.03 -6.34 3.97
N ARG A 55 -5.55 -5.36 3.21
CA ARG A 55 -6.51 -4.37 3.72
C ARG A 55 -7.78 -5.03 4.25
N LYS A 56 -8.38 -5.93 3.46
CA LYS A 56 -9.61 -6.63 3.86
C LYS A 56 -9.36 -7.46 5.13
N LYS A 57 -8.25 -8.20 5.19
CA LYS A 57 -7.86 -8.99 6.37
C LYS A 57 -7.65 -8.12 7.62
N ARG A 58 -7.06 -6.93 7.50
CA ARG A 58 -6.96 -5.97 8.63
C ARG A 58 -8.33 -5.56 9.18
N ASN A 59 -9.29 -5.30 8.28
CA ASN A 59 -10.64 -4.92 8.70
C ASN A 59 -11.34 -6.09 9.43
N ILE A 60 -11.14 -7.33 8.95
CA ILE A 60 -11.73 -8.53 9.55
C ILE A 60 -11.04 -8.90 10.88
N SER A 61 -9.71 -8.86 10.95
CA SER A 61 -8.95 -9.18 12.18
C SER A 61 -9.20 -8.19 13.32
N SER A 62 -9.77 -7.02 13.04
CA SER A 62 -10.17 -6.03 14.04
C SER A 62 -11.55 -6.32 14.63
N TYR A 63 -12.35 -7.21 14.01
CA TYR A 63 -13.75 -7.48 14.38
C TYR A 63 -14.01 -8.94 14.76
N GLU A 64 -13.28 -9.90 14.19
CA GLU A 64 -13.32 -11.32 14.56
C GLU A 64 -11.97 -11.73 15.13
N ARG A 65 -11.94 -12.05 16.43
CA ARG A 65 -10.83 -12.64 17.22
C ARG A 65 -9.42 -12.29 16.75
N ALA A 66 -8.75 -11.44 17.52
CA ALA A 66 -7.28 -11.39 17.54
C ALA A 66 -6.73 -12.82 17.75
N GLY A 67 -6.36 -13.49 16.66
CA GLY A 67 -6.08 -14.92 16.74
C GLY A 67 -5.36 -15.54 15.55
N ASP A 68 -5.56 -15.11 14.31
CA ASP A 68 -5.10 -15.94 13.17
C ASP A 68 -4.49 -15.15 12.02
N VAL A 69 -3.48 -14.33 12.33
CA VAL A 69 -2.48 -13.97 11.31
C VAL A 69 -1.32 -14.92 11.50
N SER A 70 -1.11 -15.81 10.53
CA SER A 70 0.05 -16.70 10.54
C SER A 70 1.35 -15.92 10.38
N GLU A 71 2.45 -16.46 10.90
CA GLU A 71 3.79 -15.88 10.72
C GLU A 71 4.14 -15.71 9.23
N GLY A 72 3.73 -16.65 8.39
CA GLY A 72 3.90 -16.58 6.94
C GLY A 72 3.21 -15.38 6.31
N GLU A 73 1.98 -15.07 6.71
CA GLU A 73 1.27 -13.89 6.21
C GLU A 73 1.91 -12.59 6.69
N ALA A 74 2.37 -12.55 7.95
CA ALA A 74 3.07 -11.39 8.49
C ALA A 74 4.38 -11.12 7.73
N LEU A 75 5.10 -12.18 7.37
CA LEU A 75 6.30 -12.11 6.53
C LEU A 75 5.97 -11.64 5.11
N GLU A 76 4.94 -12.21 4.48
CA GLU A 76 4.49 -11.81 3.14
C GLU A 76 4.15 -10.31 3.09
N ALA A 77 3.40 -9.81 4.07
CA ALA A 77 3.05 -8.39 4.13
C ALA A 77 4.26 -7.48 4.33
N ARG A 78 5.24 -7.91 5.15
CA ARG A 78 6.49 -7.18 5.32
C ARG A 78 7.25 -7.10 4.00
N THR A 79 7.40 -8.23 3.31
CA THR A 79 8.07 -8.31 2.00
C THR A 79 7.37 -7.41 0.98
N LEU A 80 6.05 -7.49 0.90
CA LEU A 80 5.26 -6.69 -0.04
C LEU A 80 5.40 -5.18 0.24
N ALA A 81 5.41 -4.77 1.51
CA ALA A 81 5.62 -3.38 1.90
C ALA A 81 7.05 -2.89 1.59
N ALA A 82 8.06 -3.74 1.79
CA ALA A 82 9.45 -3.42 1.44
C ALA A 82 9.63 -3.25 -0.07
N THR A 83 9.10 -4.17 -0.87
CA THR A 83 9.13 -4.07 -2.34
C THR A 83 8.38 -2.84 -2.84
N LEU A 84 7.25 -2.48 -2.22
CA LEU A 84 6.54 -1.25 -2.56
C LEU A 84 7.40 -0.01 -2.27
N ARG A 85 8.03 0.04 -1.09
CA ARG A 85 8.93 1.14 -0.71
C ARG A 85 10.02 1.33 -1.76
N GLU A 86 10.73 0.26 -2.10
CA GLU A 86 11.82 0.32 -3.09
C GLU A 86 11.34 0.87 -4.42
N ARG A 87 10.18 0.39 -4.91
CA ARG A 87 9.62 0.87 -6.17
C ARG A 87 9.20 2.34 -6.11
N VAL A 88 8.55 2.77 -5.02
CA VAL A 88 8.13 4.17 -4.85
C VAL A 88 9.34 5.10 -4.77
N VAL A 89 10.37 4.72 -4.01
CA VAL A 89 11.61 5.50 -3.91
C VAL A 89 12.30 5.60 -5.28
N ALA A 90 12.47 4.49 -6.00
CA ALA A 90 13.05 4.53 -7.34
C ALA A 90 12.25 5.43 -8.29
N TRP A 91 10.91 5.28 -8.29
CA TRP A 91 10.03 6.09 -9.13
C TRP A 91 10.08 7.58 -8.79
N LEU A 92 10.16 7.96 -7.50
CA LEU A 92 10.33 9.34 -7.08
C LEU A 92 11.66 9.91 -7.58
N ALA A 93 12.75 9.14 -7.52
CA ALA A 93 14.06 9.55 -7.99
C ALA A 93 14.03 9.87 -9.50
N GLU A 94 13.33 9.01 -10.24
CA GLU A 94 13.22 9.08 -11.70
C GLU A 94 12.31 10.21 -12.19
N ASN A 95 11.20 10.47 -11.50
CA ASN A 95 10.12 11.33 -12.01
C ASN A 95 9.94 12.65 -11.23
N TYR A 96 10.39 12.70 -9.97
CA TYR A 96 10.23 13.86 -9.09
C TYR A 96 11.51 14.09 -8.25
N PRO A 97 12.67 14.34 -8.89
CA PRO A 97 13.95 14.46 -8.20
C PRO A 97 13.98 15.60 -7.16
N ASP A 98 13.18 16.65 -7.35
CA ASP A 98 13.06 17.77 -6.40
C ASP A 98 12.38 17.39 -5.06
N LEU A 99 11.81 16.18 -4.96
CA LEU A 99 11.15 15.65 -3.75
C LEU A 99 12.04 14.67 -2.95
N MET A 100 13.31 14.47 -3.35
CA MET A 100 14.29 13.56 -2.74
C MET A 100 15.35 14.32 -1.96
#